data_AF-A0A5E4G4M1-F1
#
_entry.id   AF-A0A5E4G4M1-F1
#
_cell.length_a   1.000
_cell.length_b   1.000
_cell.length_c   1.000
_cell.angle_alpha   90.00
_cell.angle_beta   90.00
_cell.angle_gamma   90.00
#
_symmetry.space_group_name_H-M   'P 1'
#
loop_
_entity.id
_entity.type
_entity.pdbx_description
1 polymer ?
#
loop_
_entity_poly.entity_id
_entity_poly.type
_entity_poly.pdbx_seq_one_letter_code
_entity_poly.pdbx_strand_id
1 'polypeptide(L)'
;MLLKISVLRALEVPQSSISVLVSCHPCVVCQKPENFNKDVEEVISLGFNPTTLAFVNGLQVISKMTKSTWEHKKEVYRRWGWTEDEILLAFRKKPTYLARVPGVLTLSLEQRIIPRCSVIRVLMAKGLLKKKFTLSSLLITIDSYFIS
;
A
#
# COMPACT_ATOMS: atom_id res chain seq x y z
N MET A 1 -6.24 -3.06 25.86
CA MET A 1 -5.00 -3.48 25.15
C MET A 1 -4.86 -5.00 25.13
N LEU A 2 -4.96 -5.70 26.28
CA LEU A 2 -4.81 -7.16 26.36
C LEU A 2 -5.74 -7.96 25.42
N LEU A 3 -7.02 -7.61 25.37
CA LEU A 3 -8.01 -8.27 24.48
C LEU A 3 -7.69 -8.13 22.99
N LYS A 4 -6.96 -7.08 22.58
CA LYS A 4 -6.57 -6.89 21.18
C LYS A 4 -5.35 -7.73 20.81
N ILE A 5 -4.42 -7.86 21.76
CA ILE A 5 -3.25 -8.71 21.60
C ILE A 5 -3.69 -10.18 21.48
N SER A 6 -4.72 -10.62 22.21
CA SER A 6 -5.28 -11.97 22.05
C SER A 6 -5.90 -12.19 20.67
N VAL A 7 -6.60 -11.20 20.10
CA VAL A 7 -7.12 -11.28 18.72
C VAL A 7 -5.97 -11.46 17.72
N LEU A 8 -4.91 -10.65 17.83
CA LEU A 8 -3.75 -10.77 16.93
C LEU A 8 -3.03 -12.12 17.10
N ARG A 9 -2.94 -12.64 18.33
CA ARG A 9 -2.36 -13.97 18.58
C ARG A 9 -3.21 -15.09 18.00
N ALA A 10 -4.55 -14.98 18.08
CA ALA A 10 -5.47 -15.94 17.47
C ALA A 10 -5.36 -15.96 15.93
N LEU A 11 -4.97 -14.84 15.33
CA LEU A 11 -4.65 -14.72 13.90
C LEU A 11 -3.20 -15.12 13.57
N GLU A 12 -2.50 -15.77 14.51
CA GLU A 12 -1.12 -16.24 14.35
C GLU A 12 -0.09 -15.14 14.01
N VAL A 13 -0.39 -13.89 14.37
CA VAL A 13 0.55 -12.78 14.17
C VAL A 13 1.79 -13.01 15.06
N PRO A 14 3.02 -13.02 14.50
CA PRO A 14 4.24 -13.24 15.26
C PRO A 14 4.42 -12.22 16.39
N GLN A 15 4.99 -12.65 17.52
CA GLN A 15 5.24 -11.74 18.65
C GLN A 15 6.15 -10.57 18.27
N SER A 16 7.12 -10.78 17.38
CA SER A 16 7.97 -9.72 16.84
C SER A 16 7.15 -8.65 16.10
N SER A 17 6.18 -9.07 15.28
CA SER A 17 5.25 -8.18 14.58
C SER A 17 4.31 -7.44 15.54
N ILE A 18 3.80 -8.12 16.58
CA ILE A 18 2.99 -7.49 17.64
C ILE A 18 3.82 -6.45 18.41
N SER A 19 5.08 -6.75 18.71
CA SER A 19 6.00 -5.81 19.36
C SER A 19 6.19 -4.55 18.50
N VAL A 20 6.42 -4.70 17.19
CA VAL A 20 6.51 -3.54 16.27
C VAL A 20 5.21 -2.74 16.26
N LEU A 21 4.04 -3.40 16.26
CA LEU A 21 2.75 -2.70 16.29
C LEU A 21 2.61 -1.86 17.57
N VAL A 22 2.94 -2.42 18.74
CA VAL A 22 2.79 -1.74 20.03
C VAL A 22 3.82 -0.62 20.19
N SER A 23 5.07 -0.84 19.78
CA SER A 23 6.17 0.12 19.96
C SER A 23 6.18 1.24 18.93
N CYS A 24 5.89 0.95 17.65
CA CYS A 24 6.01 1.93 16.57
C CYS A 24 4.66 2.53 16.16
N HIS A 25 3.55 1.83 16.45
CA HIS A 25 2.21 2.23 16.00
C HIS A 25 1.18 2.18 17.14
N PRO A 26 1.45 2.82 18.29
CA PRO A 26 0.61 2.72 19.48
C PRO A 26 -0.84 3.18 19.23
N CYS A 27 -1.05 4.12 18.30
CA CYS A 27 -2.39 4.61 17.99
C CYS A 27 -3.36 3.50 17.52
N VAL A 28 -2.87 2.46 16.84
CA VAL A 28 -3.69 1.33 16.36
C VAL A 28 -4.26 0.53 17.53
N VAL A 29 -3.40 0.16 18.48
CA VAL A 29 -3.82 -0.62 19.66
C VAL A 29 -4.59 0.23 20.68
N CYS A 30 -4.47 1.56 20.64
CA CYS A 30 -5.20 2.49 21.51
C CYS A 30 -6.60 2.87 20.99
N GLN A 31 -6.99 2.49 19.77
CA GLN A 31 -8.36 2.71 19.25
C GLN A 31 -9.44 2.07 20.14
N LYS A 32 -10.72 2.36 19.89
CA LYS A 32 -11.82 1.56 20.44
C LYS A 32 -11.76 0.11 19.90
N PRO A 33 -12.16 -0.92 20.66
CA PRO A 33 -12.13 -2.32 20.21
C PRO A 33 -12.88 -2.55 18.91
N GLU A 34 -14.02 -1.90 18.72
CA GLU A 34 -14.89 -2.05 17.54
C GLU A 34 -14.17 -1.57 16.27
N ASN A 35 -13.48 -0.43 16.36
CA ASN A 35 -12.70 0.11 15.25
C ASN A 35 -11.51 -0.79 14.92
N PHE A 36 -10.80 -1.26 15.96
CA PHE A 36 -9.65 -2.14 15.77
C PHE A 36 -10.03 -3.46 15.08
N ASN A 37 -11.11 -4.10 15.52
CA ASN A 37 -11.57 -5.35 14.92
C ASN A 37 -12.00 -5.15 13.47
N LYS A 38 -12.72 -4.05 13.19
CA LYS A 38 -13.11 -3.67 11.83
C LYS A 38 -11.88 -3.46 10.92
N ASP A 39 -10.86 -2.76 11.42
CA ASP A 39 -9.63 -2.52 10.66
C ASP A 39 -8.88 -3.84 10.37
N VAL A 40 -8.86 -4.76 11.35
CA VAL A 40 -8.27 -6.11 11.19
C VAL A 40 -9.02 -6.93 10.14
N GLU A 41 -10.35 -6.97 10.21
CA GLU A 41 -11.19 -7.66 9.22
C GLU A 41 -10.99 -7.07 7.82
N GLU A 42 -10.93 -5.74 7.70
CA GLU A 42 -10.71 -5.06 6.43
C GLU A 42 -9.34 -5.44 5.83
N VAL A 43 -8.27 -5.44 6.62
CA VAL A 43 -6.93 -5.85 6.16
C VAL A 43 -6.90 -7.31 5.71
N ILE A 44 -7.59 -8.21 6.42
CA ILE A 44 -7.72 -9.62 6.00
C ILE A 44 -8.49 -9.72 4.69
N SER A 45 -9.59 -8.97 4.54
CA SER A 45 -10.40 -8.94 3.32
C SER A 45 -9.62 -8.45 2.09
N LEU A 46 -8.63 -7.58 2.29
CA LEU A 46 -7.71 -7.09 1.26
C LEU A 46 -6.62 -8.11 0.88
N GLY A 47 -6.59 -9.28 1.51
CA GLY A 47 -5.71 -10.39 1.19
C GLY A 47 -4.33 -10.32 1.85
N PHE A 48 -4.17 -9.56 2.94
CA PHE A 48 -2.93 -9.55 3.70
C PHE A 48 -2.74 -10.85 4.47
N ASN A 49 -1.50 -11.35 4.51
CA ASN A 49 -1.15 -12.48 5.36
C ASN A 49 -0.79 -11.99 6.78
N PRO A 50 -1.55 -12.37 7.83
CA PRO A 50 -1.32 -11.96 9.22
C PRO A 50 0.08 -12.25 9.75
N THR A 51 0.75 -13.27 9.20
CA THR A 51 2.08 -13.69 9.66
C THR A 51 3.22 -12.77 9.20
N THR A 52 2.93 -11.82 8.31
CA THR A 52 3.95 -10.95 7.70
C THR A 52 3.98 -9.56 8.33
N LEU A 53 5.14 -8.90 8.31
CA LEU A 53 5.25 -7.49 8.71
C LEU A 53 4.42 -6.56 7.81
N ALA A 54 4.13 -6.98 6.56
CA ALA A 54 3.26 -6.24 5.66
C ALA A 54 1.84 -6.09 6.22
N PHE A 55 1.33 -7.08 6.97
CA PHE A 55 0.04 -6.98 7.66
C PHE A 55 0.03 -5.87 8.70
N VAL A 56 1.05 -5.77 9.55
CA VAL A 56 1.16 -4.70 10.57
C VAL A 56 1.18 -3.31 9.91
N ASN A 57 1.93 -3.18 8.82
CA ASN A 57 1.99 -1.94 8.03
C ASN A 57 0.65 -1.64 7.33
N GLY A 58 -0.04 -2.65 6.83
CA GLY A 58 -1.37 -2.52 6.22
C GLY A 58 -2.40 -2.05 7.25
N LEU A 59 -2.43 -2.69 8.41
CA LEU A 59 -3.30 -2.33 9.54
C LEU A 59 -3.06 -0.90 10.00
N GLN A 60 -1.79 -0.51 10.14
CA GLN A 60 -1.43 0.87 10.48
C GLN A 60 -1.92 1.89 9.45
N VAL A 61 -1.91 1.56 8.16
CA VAL A 61 -2.39 2.47 7.11
C VAL A 61 -3.91 2.57 7.15
N ILE A 62 -4.62 1.43 7.16
CA ILE A 62 -6.08 1.38 7.21
C ILE A 62 -6.60 2.12 8.45
N SER A 63 -6.01 1.88 9.62
CA SER A 63 -6.43 2.52 10.86
C SER A 63 -6.26 4.05 10.89
N LYS A 64 -5.38 4.59 10.04
CA LYS A 64 -5.09 6.04 9.98
C LYS A 64 -5.80 6.74 8.83
N MET A 65 -6.30 6.00 7.85
CA MET A 65 -6.95 6.58 6.67
C MET A 65 -8.46 6.41 6.74
N THR A 66 -9.18 7.45 6.34
CA THR A 66 -10.62 7.30 6.11
C THR A 66 -10.85 6.58 4.79
N LYS A 67 -12.00 5.91 4.65
CA LYS A 67 -12.40 5.26 3.39
C LYS A 67 -12.37 6.23 2.21
N SER A 68 -12.81 7.48 2.42
CA SER A 68 -12.77 8.53 1.40
C SER A 68 -11.33 8.84 0.95
N THR A 69 -10.39 8.98 1.90
CA THR A 69 -8.97 9.20 1.57
C THR A 69 -8.38 8.02 0.80
N TRP A 70 -8.76 6.79 1.15
CA TRP A 70 -8.30 5.60 0.44
C TRP A 70 -8.84 5.54 -0.99
N GLU A 71 -10.13 5.75 -1.20
CA GLU A 71 -10.74 5.76 -2.54
C GLU A 71 -10.15 6.86 -3.42
N HIS A 72 -9.92 8.06 -2.87
CA HIS A 72 -9.26 9.14 -3.61
C HIS A 72 -7.84 8.76 -4.06
N LYS A 73 -7.08 8.06 -3.20
CA LYS A 73 -5.74 7.57 -3.57
C LYS A 73 -5.82 6.49 -4.66
N LYS A 74 -6.76 5.55 -4.57
CA LYS A 74 -6.95 4.55 -5.63
C LYS A 74 -7.30 5.22 -6.96
N GLU A 75 -8.13 6.27 -6.94
CA GLU A 75 -8.50 7.01 -8.13
C GLU A 75 -7.30 7.67 -8.83
N VAL A 76 -6.37 8.21 -8.06
CA VAL A 76 -5.09 8.71 -8.61
C VAL A 76 -4.35 7.62 -9.39
N TYR A 77 -4.21 6.42 -8.81
CA TYR A 77 -3.52 5.32 -9.50
C TYR A 77 -4.30 4.82 -10.72
N ARG A 78 -5.64 4.82 -10.67
CA ARG A 78 -6.49 4.53 -11.84
C ARG A 78 -6.28 5.54 -12.96
N ARG A 79 -6.17 6.84 -12.64
CA ARG A 79 -5.81 7.89 -13.61
C ARG A 79 -4.41 7.69 -14.22
N TRP A 80 -3.49 7.06 -13.48
CA TRP A 80 -2.19 6.65 -14.00
C TRP A 80 -2.23 5.34 -14.82
N GLY A 81 -3.41 4.75 -15.01
CA GLY A 81 -3.64 3.55 -15.80
C GLY A 81 -3.45 2.23 -15.04
N TRP A 82 -3.41 2.26 -13.71
CA TRP A 82 -3.34 1.04 -12.91
C TRP A 82 -4.72 0.40 -12.76
N THR A 83 -4.76 -0.93 -12.81
CA THR A 83 -5.95 -1.72 -12.49
C THR A 83 -6.15 -1.84 -10.98
N GLU A 84 -7.37 -2.14 -10.54
CA GLU A 84 -7.65 -2.36 -9.10
C GLU A 84 -6.76 -3.47 -8.52
N ASP A 85 -6.55 -4.56 -9.28
CA ASP A 85 -5.70 -5.68 -8.85
C ASP A 85 -4.23 -5.27 -8.67
N GLU A 86 -3.69 -4.43 -9.56
CA GLU A 86 -2.32 -3.91 -9.44
C GLU A 86 -2.16 -2.99 -8.23
N ILE A 87 -3.17 -2.14 -7.97
CA ILE A 87 -3.21 -1.25 -6.80
C ILE A 87 -3.23 -2.10 -5.53
N LEU A 88 -4.12 -3.08 -5.44
CA LEU A 88 -4.24 -3.97 -4.29
C LEU A 88 -2.98 -4.82 -4.09
N LEU A 89 -2.37 -5.32 -5.18
CA LEU A 89 -1.11 -6.06 -5.12
C LEU A 89 0.04 -5.20 -4.59
N ALA A 90 0.17 -3.96 -5.07
CA ALA A 90 1.18 -3.03 -4.58
C ALA A 90 0.92 -2.63 -3.14
N PHE A 91 -0.35 -2.41 -2.77
CA PHE A 91 -0.75 -2.13 -1.41
C PHE A 91 -0.33 -3.27 -0.47
N ARG A 92 -0.63 -4.52 -0.82
CA ARG A 92 -0.22 -5.71 -0.04
C ARG A 92 1.29 -5.82 0.14
N LYS A 93 2.08 -5.47 -0.88
CA LYS A 93 3.54 -5.55 -0.82
C LYS A 93 4.18 -4.42 -0.01
N LYS A 94 3.72 -3.18 -0.19
CA LYS A 94 4.30 -1.97 0.40
C LYS A 94 3.21 -0.95 0.77
N PRO A 95 2.42 -1.19 1.84
CA PRO A 95 1.27 -0.36 2.20
C PRO A 95 1.63 1.11 2.46
N THR A 96 2.69 1.32 3.24
CA THR A 96 3.14 2.65 3.66
C THR A 96 3.64 3.51 2.49
N TYR A 97 4.23 2.89 1.47
CA TYR A 97 4.70 3.60 0.28
C TYR A 97 3.51 4.06 -0.57
N LEU A 98 2.58 3.16 -0.86
CA LEU A 98 1.38 3.49 -1.64
C LEU A 98 0.51 4.55 -0.94
N ALA A 99 0.46 4.50 0.39
CA ALA A 99 -0.22 5.47 1.23
C ALA A 99 0.43 6.86 1.23
N ARG A 100 1.76 6.95 1.08
CA ARG A 100 2.52 8.21 1.18
C ARG A 100 2.47 9.08 -0.05
N VAL A 101 2.06 8.56 -1.21
CA VAL A 101 1.99 9.36 -2.45
C VAL A 101 1.09 10.59 -2.22
N PRO A 102 1.66 11.81 -2.24
CA PRO A 102 0.95 13.04 -1.93
C PRO A 102 0.24 13.57 -3.17
N GLY A 103 -0.94 14.18 -2.99
CA GLY A 103 -1.74 14.77 -4.08
C GLY A 103 -1.02 15.89 -4.86
N VAL A 104 0.03 16.50 -4.29
CA VAL A 104 0.89 17.45 -5.02
C VAL A 104 1.78 16.73 -6.04
N LEU A 105 2.34 15.57 -5.67
CA LEU A 105 3.11 14.78 -6.62
C LEU A 105 2.20 14.18 -7.69
N THR A 106 0.89 14.06 -7.49
CA THR A 106 0.01 13.50 -8.51
C THR A 106 -0.15 14.38 -9.73
N LEU A 107 -0.18 15.70 -9.58
CA LEU A 107 -0.22 16.62 -10.73
C LEU A 107 1.11 16.61 -11.51
N SER A 108 2.24 16.60 -10.80
CA SER A 108 3.57 16.57 -11.43
C SER A 108 3.90 15.20 -12.04
N LEU A 109 3.50 14.12 -11.36
CA LEU A 109 3.65 12.75 -11.85
C LEU A 109 2.64 12.45 -12.96
N GLU A 110 1.42 12.96 -12.95
CA GLU A 110 0.50 12.79 -14.08
C GLU A 110 1.13 13.35 -15.37
N GLN A 111 1.76 14.52 -15.29
CA GLN A 111 2.49 15.14 -16.40
C GLN A 111 3.79 14.40 -16.78
N ARG A 112 4.36 13.53 -15.93
CA ARG A 112 5.64 12.82 -16.19
C ARG A 112 5.47 11.32 -16.44
N ILE A 113 4.60 10.66 -15.68
CA ILE A 113 4.24 9.24 -15.74
C ILE A 113 3.37 8.98 -16.96
N ILE A 114 2.32 9.76 -17.25
CA ILE A 114 1.44 9.48 -18.40
C ILE A 114 2.23 9.49 -19.73
N PRO A 115 3.08 10.49 -20.03
CA PRO A 115 3.89 10.47 -21.24
C PRO A 115 4.84 9.27 -21.30
N ARG A 116 5.48 8.92 -20.18
CA ARG A 116 6.41 7.78 -20.10
C ARG A 116 5.69 6.44 -20.24
N CYS A 117 4.52 6.28 -19.64
CA CYS A 117 3.66 5.10 -19.78
C CYS A 117 3.13 4.96 -21.21
N SER A 118 2.81 6.07 -21.89
CA SER A 118 2.46 6.06 -23.33
C SER A 118 3.63 5.55 -24.17
N VAL A 119 4.84 6.05 -23.91
CA VAL A 119 6.05 5.58 -24.62
C VAL A 119 6.29 4.09 -24.34
N ILE A 120 6.22 3.66 -23.08
CA ILE A 120 6.39 2.24 -22.72
C ILE A 120 5.32 1.36 -23.38
N ARG A 121 4.06 1.80 -23.42
CA ARG A 121 2.97 1.09 -24.10
C ARG A 121 3.26 0.94 -25.60
N VAL A 122 3.72 2.00 -26.26
CA VAL A 122 4.13 1.96 -27.68
C VAL A 122 5.33 1.02 -27.89
N LEU A 123 6.32 1.08 -27.00
CA LEU A 123 7.50 0.21 -27.07
C LEU A 123 7.15 -1.27 -26.82
N MET A 124 6.19 -1.56 -25.95
CA MET A 124 5.63 -2.91 -25.76
C MET A 124 4.86 -3.38 -27.00
N ALA A 125 3.99 -2.54 -27.56
CA ALA A 125 3.23 -2.87 -28.78
C ALA A 125 4.15 -3.10 -30.00
N LYS A 126 5.30 -2.44 -30.04
CA LYS A 126 6.34 -2.63 -31.06
C LYS A 126 7.30 -3.80 -30.78
N GLY A 127 7.13 -4.54 -29.68
CA GLY A 127 7.99 -5.67 -29.32
C GLY A 127 9.44 -5.28 -28.95
N LEU A 128 9.70 -4.00 -28.70
CA LEU A 128 11.03 -3.47 -28.39
C LEU A 128 11.42 -3.67 -26.92
N LEU A 129 10.47 -4.05 -26.06
CA LEU A 129 10.70 -4.39 -24.66
C LEU A 129 10.44 -5.89 -24.46
N LYS A 130 11.52 -6.65 -24.26
CA LYS A 130 11.48 -8.12 -24.12
C LYS A 130 11.18 -8.60 -22.68
N LYS A 131 11.07 -7.69 -21.72
CA LYS A 131 10.92 -8.01 -20.28
C LYS A 131 9.64 -7.36 -19.74
N LYS A 132 8.81 -8.12 -19.03
CA LYS A 132 7.69 -7.56 -18.24
C LYS A 132 8.29 -6.66 -17.16
N PHE A 133 8.28 -5.34 -17.39
CA PHE A 133 8.60 -4.38 -16.34
C PHE A 133 7.43 -4.34 -15.38
N THR A 134 7.66 -4.72 -14.13
CA THR A 134 6.65 -4.50 -13.09
C THR A 134 6.54 -3.00 -12.88
N LEU A 135 5.33 -2.42 -12.86
CA LEU A 135 5.15 -0.98 -12.59
C LEU A 135 5.83 -0.54 -11.28
N SER A 136 6.00 -1.47 -10.34
CA SER A 136 6.82 -1.29 -9.14
C SER A 136 8.28 -0.95 -9.44
N SER A 137 8.94 -1.57 -10.43
CA SER A 137 10.31 -1.18 -10.81
C SER A 137 10.34 0.21 -11.45
N LEU A 138 9.32 0.61 -12.22
CA LEU A 138 9.25 1.94 -12.82
C LEU A 138 9.09 3.03 -11.75
N LEU A 139 8.27 2.78 -10.72
CA LEU A 139 8.11 3.72 -9.60
C LEU A 139 9.35 3.78 -8.71
N ILE A 140 9.97 2.63 -8.38
CA ILE A 140 11.21 2.58 -7.58
C ILE A 140 12.36 3.31 -8.29
N THR A 141 12.46 3.16 -9.61
CA THR A 141 13.52 3.78 -10.41
C THR A 141 13.38 5.32 -10.46
N ILE A 142 12.16 5.85 -10.32
CA ILE A 142 11.93 7.31 -10.31
C ILE A 142 12.50 7.94 -9.03
N ASP A 143 12.49 7.22 -7.91
CA ASP A 143 13.02 7.70 -6.64
C ASP A 143 14.56 7.61 -6.57
N SER A 144 15.18 6.59 -7.20
CA SER A 144 16.65 6.42 -7.14
C SER A 144 17.45 7.41 -7.98
N TYR A 145 16.82 8.11 -8.93
CA TYR A 145 17.48 9.17 -9.73
C TYR A 145 17.17 10.60 -9.23
N PHE A 146 16.33 10.75 -8.20
CA PHE A 146 16.03 12.06 -7.59
C PHE A 146 16.78 12.32 -6.27
N ILE A 147 17.58 11.34 -5.81
CA ILE A 147 18.62 11.55 -4.78
C ILE A 147 19.99 11.33 -5.44
N SER A 148 20.36 12.23 -6.36
CA SER A 148 21.75 12.53 -6.73
C SER A 148 21.82 13.94 -7.28
#